data_AF-A0A242CL34-F1
#
_entry.id   AF-A0A242CL34-F1
#
_cell.length_a   1.000
_cell.length_b   1.000
_cell.length_c   1.000
_cell.angle_alpha   90.00
_cell.angle_beta   90.00
_cell.angle_gamma   90.00
#
_symmetry.space_group_name_H-M   'P 1'
#
loop_
_entity.id
_entity.type
_entity.pdbx_description
1 polymer ?
#
loop_
_entity_poly.entity_id
_entity_poly.type
_entity_poly.pdbx_seq_one_letter_code
_entity_poly.pdbx_strand_id
1 'polypeptide(L)'
;MPDYSNEDICDYPSWSEVKEGLDYLKGLKKDEFITHIKLGDDKKPIYKKGIHVVEDNSSKKYDESARLIYPDKDDKEISGMKNKSFIVIGGNTLSRGLTIEGLVSTYFLRPTKLGDSLMQMGRWFGYRPNYELYPRVWIDKETQFKFESMTQINEDLKDEIESYAEKGFSPSEYAPRIMNSPDYKRLMVTSFNKSQNAIEGGMDFRGFDVQTLSFLRDKSCLEHNLNVGIELLNKIGQSPRFKDNNLLFENVDTQLIIDFFNGYRLSEKQQNLQKGTMTSLIEWIEENTSENKLDSWNILLVSKGEIPRYEDSSRKSWNIHGYDPGCVSRSQMKNNPYEDTVYIKVLRTVGDLVLDLDVDLSEKEKSANSLKNVLGVRQKYGYDRKPLLVLYRIDKNSKPKNEESTSRKAMDVEEDILAFDVLIPGFTEKVNRANYLQQKLD
;
A
#
# COMPACT_ATOMS: atom_id res chain seq x y z
N MET A 1 -11.66 -23.64 -5.51
CA MET A 1 -10.80 -22.66 -6.22
C MET A 1 -9.41 -23.25 -6.28
N PRO A 2 -8.78 -23.38 -7.45
CA PRO A 2 -7.53 -24.16 -7.60
C PRO A 2 -6.32 -23.60 -6.83
N ASP A 3 -6.33 -22.32 -6.47
CA ASP A 3 -5.16 -21.62 -5.92
C ASP A 3 -5.30 -21.23 -4.43
N TYR A 4 -6.26 -21.80 -3.70
CA TYR A 4 -6.41 -21.51 -2.28
C TYR A 4 -5.50 -22.42 -1.46
N SER A 5 -4.62 -21.83 -0.66
CA SER A 5 -3.47 -22.51 -0.02
C SER A 5 -3.80 -23.37 1.20
N ASN A 6 -5.07 -23.47 1.60
CA ASN A 6 -5.48 -24.15 2.82
C ASN A 6 -6.47 -25.27 2.50
N GLU A 7 -6.18 -26.51 2.90
CA GLU A 7 -7.01 -27.69 2.64
C GLU A 7 -8.18 -27.83 3.64
N ASP A 8 -8.13 -27.11 4.78
CA ASP A 8 -9.08 -27.21 5.90
C ASP A 8 -10.23 -26.18 5.83
N ILE A 9 -10.65 -25.76 4.64
CA ILE A 9 -11.78 -24.83 4.50
C ILE A 9 -13.10 -25.60 4.64
N CYS A 10 -14.04 -25.06 5.41
CA CYS A 10 -15.42 -25.53 5.41
C CYS A 10 -16.05 -25.34 4.02
N ASP A 11 -16.55 -26.43 3.45
CA ASP A 11 -17.26 -26.41 2.18
C ASP A 11 -18.48 -25.48 2.22
N TYR A 12 -18.82 -24.94 1.04
CA TYR A 12 -20.08 -24.24 0.84
C TYR A 12 -21.25 -25.21 0.95
N PRO A 13 -22.39 -24.79 1.56
CA PRO A 13 -23.61 -25.58 1.45
C PRO A 13 -23.93 -25.81 -0.03
N SER A 14 -24.43 -26.99 -0.34
CA SER A 14 -24.85 -27.30 -1.70
C SER A 14 -25.94 -26.32 -2.14
N TRP A 15 -25.99 -26.03 -3.46
CA TRP A 15 -27.04 -25.16 -3.98
C TRP A 15 -28.45 -25.67 -3.63
N SER A 16 -28.64 -26.99 -3.50
CA SER A 16 -29.91 -27.58 -3.09
C SER A 16 -30.32 -27.14 -1.69
N GLU A 17 -29.40 -27.15 -0.72
CA GLU A 17 -29.66 -26.71 0.66
C GLU A 17 -29.93 -25.21 0.73
N VAL A 18 -29.15 -24.42 -0.01
CA VAL A 18 -29.35 -22.96 -0.12
C VAL A 18 -30.73 -22.65 -0.72
N LYS A 19 -31.10 -23.37 -1.79
CA LYS A 19 -32.37 -23.20 -2.49
C LYS A 19 -33.56 -23.52 -1.58
N GLU A 20 -33.50 -24.58 -0.78
CA GLU A 20 -34.57 -24.90 0.18
C GLU A 20 -34.80 -23.73 1.16
N GLY A 21 -33.71 -23.16 1.69
CA GLY A 21 -33.78 -21.99 2.58
C GLY A 21 -34.39 -20.76 1.88
N LEU A 22 -34.00 -20.50 0.64
CA LEU A 22 -34.53 -19.38 -0.15
C LEU A 22 -36.01 -19.55 -0.51
N ASP A 23 -36.43 -20.75 -0.90
CA ASP A 23 -37.82 -21.04 -1.26
C ASP A 23 -38.73 -20.95 -0.02
N TYR A 24 -38.25 -21.38 1.15
CA TYR A 24 -38.92 -21.13 2.43
C TYR A 24 -39.11 -19.64 2.70
N LEU A 25 -38.04 -18.85 2.56
CA LEU A 25 -38.09 -17.40 2.78
C LEU A 25 -39.06 -16.70 1.82
N LYS A 26 -39.09 -17.10 0.54
CA LYS A 26 -40.04 -16.57 -0.47
C LYS A 26 -41.49 -16.92 -0.15
N GLY A 27 -41.73 -18.02 0.54
CA GLY A 27 -43.07 -18.45 0.96
C GLY A 27 -43.64 -17.68 2.15
N LEU A 28 -42.83 -16.89 2.85
CA LEU A 28 -43.27 -16.07 3.99
C LEU A 28 -44.09 -14.87 3.50
N LYS A 29 -45.10 -14.47 4.29
CA LYS A 29 -45.80 -13.21 4.05
C LYS A 29 -44.87 -12.03 4.32
N LYS A 30 -45.16 -10.86 3.72
CA LYS A 30 -44.29 -9.67 3.82
C LYS A 30 -44.00 -9.23 5.28
N ASP A 31 -45.00 -9.36 6.15
CA ASP A 31 -44.95 -9.05 7.59
C ASP A 31 -44.24 -10.13 8.44
N GLU A 32 -44.01 -11.32 7.86
CA GLU A 32 -43.22 -12.41 8.44
C GLU A 32 -41.82 -12.52 7.80
N PHE A 33 -41.63 -11.94 6.61
CA PHE A 33 -40.38 -12.02 5.86
C PHE A 33 -39.29 -11.11 6.42
N ILE A 34 -39.65 -9.87 6.76
CA ILE A 34 -38.78 -8.89 7.42
C ILE A 34 -39.42 -8.51 8.75
N THR A 35 -38.68 -8.72 9.84
CA THR A 35 -39.15 -8.42 11.19
C THR A 35 -38.10 -7.62 11.95
N HIS A 36 -38.54 -6.86 12.95
CA HIS A 36 -37.67 -6.19 13.91
C HIS A 36 -37.75 -6.89 15.26
N ILE A 37 -36.62 -6.98 15.96
CA ILE A 37 -36.56 -7.57 17.30
C ILE A 37 -37.21 -6.61 18.29
N LYS A 38 -38.35 -7.00 18.83
CA LYS A 38 -39.06 -6.26 19.87
C LYS A 38 -38.78 -6.86 21.24
N LEU A 39 -38.82 -6.04 22.28
CA LEU A 39 -38.84 -6.52 23.66
C LEU A 39 -40.27 -6.93 24.04
N GLY A 40 -40.43 -8.14 24.60
CA GLY A 40 -41.68 -8.58 25.21
C GLY A 40 -41.90 -7.94 26.59
N ASP A 41 -43.05 -8.24 27.19
CA ASP A 41 -43.45 -7.71 28.52
C ASP A 41 -42.47 -8.11 29.63
N ASP A 42 -41.74 -9.21 29.45
CA ASP A 42 -40.68 -9.69 30.35
C ASP A 42 -39.30 -9.09 30.05
N LYS A 43 -39.23 -8.09 29.15
CA LYS A 43 -38.01 -7.47 28.62
C LYS A 43 -37.08 -8.44 27.88
N LYS A 44 -37.58 -9.59 27.42
CA LYS A 44 -36.79 -10.48 26.55
C LYS A 44 -37.03 -10.18 25.07
N PRO A 45 -36.00 -10.32 24.22
CA PRO A 45 -36.16 -10.17 22.78
C PRO A 45 -37.07 -11.27 22.20
N ILE A 46 -38.04 -10.86 21.39
CA ILE A 46 -38.94 -11.76 20.66
C ILE A 46 -38.39 -11.94 19.25
N TYR A 47 -38.08 -13.19 18.90
CA TYR A 47 -37.65 -13.59 17.57
C TYR A 47 -38.80 -14.17 16.77
N LYS A 48 -38.83 -13.91 15.46
CA LYS A 48 -39.85 -14.41 14.54
C LYS A 48 -39.18 -15.19 13.41
N LYS A 49 -40.00 -15.81 12.56
CA LYS A 49 -39.53 -16.39 11.30
C LYS A 49 -39.02 -15.27 10.39
N GLY A 50 -38.13 -15.61 9.44
CA GLY A 50 -37.65 -14.67 8.43
C GLY A 50 -36.36 -13.94 8.80
N ILE A 51 -36.18 -12.74 8.25
CA ILE A 51 -34.98 -11.92 8.39
C ILE A 51 -35.21 -10.86 9.46
N HIS A 52 -34.32 -10.79 10.44
CA HIS A 52 -34.36 -9.80 11.51
C HIS A 52 -33.54 -8.57 11.12
N VAL A 53 -34.19 -7.41 11.01
CA VAL A 53 -33.51 -6.14 10.77
C VAL A 53 -33.26 -5.44 12.11
N VAL A 54 -31.99 -5.19 12.40
CA VAL A 54 -31.54 -4.53 13.63
C VAL A 54 -30.90 -3.20 13.25
N GLU A 55 -31.47 -2.09 13.74
CA GLU A 55 -30.92 -0.75 13.59
C GLU A 55 -30.31 -0.29 14.91
N ASP A 56 -28.99 -0.13 14.97
CA ASP A 56 -28.29 0.38 16.16
C ASP A 56 -27.57 1.70 15.82
N ASN A 57 -28.33 2.78 15.98
CA ASN A 57 -27.90 4.16 15.84
C ASN A 57 -28.11 4.90 17.17
N SER A 58 -27.04 5.46 17.74
CA SER A 58 -27.01 6.11 19.06
C SER A 58 -27.98 7.28 19.29
N SER A 59 -28.79 7.67 18.29
CA SER A 59 -29.58 8.90 18.29
C SER A 59 -31.07 8.72 18.64
N LYS A 60 -31.57 7.51 18.90
CA LYS A 60 -32.98 7.32 19.26
C LYS A 60 -33.15 6.52 20.57
N LYS A 61 -33.85 7.13 21.53
CA LYS A 61 -34.64 6.40 22.54
C LYS A 61 -35.81 5.75 21.80
N TYR A 62 -35.60 4.62 21.15
CA TYR A 62 -36.73 3.77 20.77
C TYR A 62 -37.08 2.92 21.99
N ASP A 63 -38.27 3.18 22.53
CA ASP A 63 -38.82 2.55 23.73
C ASP A 63 -39.15 1.05 23.56
N GLU A 64 -38.85 0.41 22.41
CA GLU A 64 -39.32 -0.96 22.11
C GLU A 64 -38.40 -1.85 21.26
N SER A 65 -37.29 -1.34 20.71
CA SER A 65 -36.37 -2.13 19.86
C SER A 65 -35.11 -2.54 20.63
N ALA A 66 -34.83 -3.84 20.72
CA ALA A 66 -33.62 -4.33 21.36
C ALA A 66 -32.36 -3.92 20.56
N ARG A 67 -31.24 -3.69 21.26
CA ARG A 67 -29.89 -3.73 20.64
C ARG A 67 -29.67 -5.11 19.98
N LEU A 68 -28.62 -5.26 19.19
CA LEU A 68 -28.26 -6.58 18.64
C LEU A 68 -28.07 -7.59 19.78
N ILE A 69 -29.05 -8.46 19.97
CA ILE A 69 -29.04 -9.58 20.90
C ILE A 69 -29.26 -10.83 20.07
N TYR A 70 -28.30 -11.75 20.13
CA TYR A 70 -28.47 -13.06 19.54
C TYR A 70 -29.30 -13.95 20.44
N PRO A 71 -30.13 -14.83 19.87
CA PRO A 71 -30.87 -15.80 20.66
C PRO A 71 -29.92 -16.74 21.39
N ASP A 72 -30.32 -17.19 22.58
CA ASP A 72 -29.58 -18.21 23.31
C ASP A 72 -29.51 -19.51 22.47
N LYS A 73 -28.35 -20.15 22.44
CA LYS A 73 -28.13 -21.39 21.68
C LYS A 73 -29.00 -22.52 22.23
N ASP A 74 -29.30 -22.48 23.53
CA ASP A 74 -30.09 -23.51 24.22
C ASP A 74 -31.60 -23.23 24.19
N ASP A 75 -32.04 -22.12 23.60
CA ASP A 75 -33.46 -21.83 23.43
C ASP A 75 -34.08 -22.80 22.40
N LYS A 76 -34.92 -23.71 22.89
CA LYS A 76 -35.55 -24.76 22.08
C LYS A 76 -36.58 -24.21 21.10
N GLU A 77 -37.26 -23.11 21.42
CA GLU A 77 -38.21 -22.48 20.51
C GLU A 77 -37.48 -21.84 19.33
N ILE A 78 -36.33 -21.21 19.60
CA ILE A 78 -35.54 -20.53 18.56
C ILE A 78 -34.66 -21.51 17.78
N SER A 79 -34.15 -22.55 18.42
CA SER A 79 -33.38 -23.62 17.76
C SER A 79 -34.21 -24.46 16.77
N GLY A 80 -35.53 -24.49 16.92
CA GLY A 80 -36.44 -25.08 15.94
C GLY A 80 -36.80 -24.17 14.75
N MET A 81 -36.44 -22.89 14.77
CA MET A 81 -36.78 -21.96 13.69
C MET A 81 -35.90 -22.18 12.45
N LYS A 82 -36.54 -22.44 11.30
CA LYS A 82 -35.85 -22.44 10.00
C LYS A 82 -35.46 -20.99 9.63
N ASN A 83 -34.16 -20.80 9.36
CA ASN A 83 -33.48 -19.56 8.97
C ASN A 83 -33.39 -18.47 10.06
N LYS A 84 -32.18 -18.31 10.62
CA LYS A 84 -31.82 -17.28 11.61
C LYS A 84 -30.96 -16.21 10.95
N SER A 85 -31.57 -15.39 10.09
CA SER A 85 -30.83 -14.36 9.35
C SER A 85 -31.00 -12.99 10.00
N PHE A 86 -29.89 -12.23 10.05
CA PHE A 86 -29.86 -10.88 10.60
C PHE A 86 -29.31 -9.91 9.55
N ILE A 87 -29.98 -8.78 9.39
CA ILE A 87 -29.46 -7.60 8.69
C ILE A 87 -29.22 -6.55 9.76
N VAL A 88 -27.95 -6.24 10.00
CA VAL A 88 -27.55 -5.28 11.03
C VAL A 88 -27.15 -3.98 10.35
N ILE A 89 -27.82 -2.89 10.70
CA ILE A 89 -27.57 -1.54 10.19
C ILE A 89 -27.04 -0.70 11.35
N GLY A 90 -25.78 -0.29 11.26
CA GLY A 90 -25.06 0.31 12.39
C GLY A 90 -24.37 1.63 12.10
N GLY A 91 -24.34 2.48 13.13
CA GLY A 91 -23.48 3.67 13.19
C GLY A 91 -22.19 3.44 14.00
N ASN A 92 -21.62 4.52 14.54
CA ASN A 92 -20.42 4.46 15.41
C ASN A 92 -20.58 3.56 16.64
N THR A 93 -21.80 3.30 17.09
CA THR A 93 -22.07 2.44 18.25
C THR A 93 -21.69 0.98 17.99
N LEU A 94 -21.86 0.52 16.75
CA LEU A 94 -21.56 -0.85 16.33
C LEU A 94 -20.07 -1.04 16.00
N SER A 95 -19.30 0.04 15.86
CA SER A 95 -17.89 -0.02 15.44
C SER A 95 -16.91 -0.34 16.54
N ARG A 96 -17.36 -0.44 17.79
CA ARG A 96 -16.50 -0.71 18.95
C ARG A 96 -17.09 -1.79 19.84
N GLY A 97 -16.33 -2.86 20.08
CA GLY A 97 -16.61 -3.85 21.11
C GLY A 97 -17.69 -4.90 20.78
N LEU A 98 -18.29 -4.88 19.59
CA LEU A 98 -19.28 -5.86 19.14
C LEU A 98 -18.71 -6.77 18.05
N THR A 99 -18.77 -8.08 18.27
CA THR A 99 -18.46 -9.10 17.27
C THR A 99 -19.77 -9.60 16.69
N ILE A 100 -19.98 -9.38 15.38
CA ILE A 100 -21.16 -9.93 14.68
C ILE A 100 -20.88 -11.41 14.40
N GLU A 101 -21.73 -12.27 14.95
CA GLU A 101 -21.69 -13.71 14.70
C GLU A 101 -22.23 -14.02 13.29
N GLY A 102 -21.57 -14.92 12.57
CA GLY A 102 -21.99 -15.33 11.22
C GLY A 102 -21.94 -14.22 10.17
N LEU A 103 -21.07 -13.22 10.33
CA LEU A 103 -20.94 -12.13 9.37
C LEU A 103 -20.35 -12.62 8.04
N VAL A 104 -21.20 -12.69 7.02
CA VAL A 104 -20.83 -13.14 5.66
C VAL A 104 -20.86 -12.02 4.62
N SER A 105 -21.60 -10.94 4.88
CA SER A 105 -21.82 -9.86 3.91
C SER A 105 -21.76 -8.50 4.59
N THR A 106 -20.88 -7.62 4.10
CA THR A 106 -20.62 -6.31 4.70
C THR A 106 -20.65 -5.20 3.67
N TYR A 107 -21.61 -4.28 3.82
CA TYR A 107 -21.66 -3.05 3.05
C TYR A 107 -21.09 -1.90 3.88
N PHE A 108 -20.00 -1.33 3.40
CA PHE A 108 -19.26 -0.30 4.11
C PHE A 108 -19.32 1.01 3.31
N LEU A 109 -20.18 1.91 3.76
CA LEU A 109 -20.53 3.14 3.05
C LEU A 109 -19.87 4.39 3.65
N ARG A 110 -19.12 4.26 4.75
CA ARG A 110 -18.59 5.42 5.48
C ARG A 110 -17.07 5.47 5.41
N PRO A 111 -16.47 6.47 4.74
CA PRO A 111 -15.04 6.67 4.79
C PRO A 111 -14.64 7.17 6.19
N THR A 112 -13.53 6.65 6.71
CA THR A 112 -12.80 7.24 7.84
C THR A 112 -11.42 7.67 7.36
N LYS A 113 -10.84 8.66 8.06
CA LYS A 113 -9.47 9.11 7.86
C LYS A 113 -8.53 8.58 8.93
N LEU A 114 -9.04 7.83 9.91
CA LEU A 114 -8.26 7.35 11.05
C LEU A 114 -7.91 5.87 10.88
N GLY A 115 -6.63 5.54 10.92
CA GLY A 115 -6.06 4.20 10.87
C GLY A 115 -6.51 3.32 12.03
N ASP A 116 -6.53 3.85 13.26
CA ASP A 116 -7.05 3.14 14.45
C ASP A 116 -8.48 2.63 14.23
N SER A 117 -9.29 3.47 13.58
CA SER A 117 -10.69 3.21 13.30
C SER A 117 -10.82 2.24 12.14
N LEU A 118 -9.97 2.35 11.09
CA LEU A 118 -9.93 1.36 10.00
C LEU A 118 -9.56 -0.02 10.52
N MET A 119 -8.51 -0.15 11.34
CA MET A 119 -8.10 -1.44 11.89
C MET A 119 -9.20 -2.06 12.77
N GLN A 120 -9.90 -1.25 13.57
CA GLN A 120 -11.07 -1.73 14.32
C GLN A 120 -12.21 -2.18 13.39
N MET A 121 -12.47 -1.39 12.34
CA MET A 121 -13.50 -1.67 11.33
C MET A 121 -13.18 -2.91 10.47
N GLY A 122 -11.91 -3.30 10.34
CA GLY A 122 -11.49 -4.52 9.62
C GLY A 122 -12.13 -5.80 10.17
N ARG A 123 -12.58 -5.80 11.43
CA ARG A 123 -13.36 -6.92 12.02
C ARG A 123 -14.68 -7.18 11.29
N TRP A 124 -15.22 -6.18 10.59
CA TRP A 124 -16.41 -6.33 9.79
C TRP A 124 -16.15 -6.97 8.43
N PHE A 125 -14.93 -7.34 8.10
CA PHE A 125 -14.70 -8.18 6.92
C PHE A 125 -15.25 -9.60 7.11
N GLY A 126 -15.62 -9.99 8.33
CA GLY A 126 -16.22 -11.31 8.58
C GLY A 126 -15.22 -12.45 8.51
N TYR A 127 -13.91 -12.16 8.43
CA TYR A 127 -12.87 -13.19 8.39
C TYR A 127 -12.98 -14.12 9.61
N ARG A 128 -13.00 -15.41 9.33
CA ARG A 128 -13.01 -16.49 10.30
C ARG A 128 -12.15 -17.63 9.74
N PRO A 129 -11.25 -18.20 10.55
CA PRO A 129 -10.52 -19.41 10.17
C PRO A 129 -11.49 -20.49 9.70
N ASN A 130 -11.13 -21.18 8.63
CA ASN A 130 -11.88 -22.22 7.92
C ASN A 130 -13.13 -21.73 7.16
N TYR A 131 -13.53 -20.46 7.28
CA TYR A 131 -14.67 -19.89 6.55
C TYR A 131 -14.24 -18.74 5.62
N GLU A 132 -12.96 -18.66 5.29
CA GLU A 132 -12.33 -17.52 4.61
C GLU A 132 -12.93 -17.22 3.23
N LEU A 133 -13.56 -18.22 2.61
CA LEU A 133 -14.19 -18.04 1.31
C LEU A 133 -15.56 -17.34 1.42
N TYR A 134 -16.25 -17.44 2.54
CA TYR A 134 -17.64 -16.95 2.68
C TYR A 134 -17.79 -15.42 2.65
N PRO A 135 -16.91 -14.61 3.28
CA PRO A 135 -17.17 -13.19 3.40
C PRO A 135 -17.19 -12.44 2.08
N ARG A 136 -18.06 -11.43 2.00
CA ARG A 136 -18.19 -10.49 0.88
C ARG A 136 -18.18 -9.07 1.44
N VAL A 137 -17.31 -8.24 0.91
CA VAL A 137 -17.14 -6.85 1.35
C VAL A 137 -17.39 -5.92 0.17
N TRP A 138 -18.32 -4.98 0.35
CA TRP A 138 -18.61 -3.92 -0.61
C TRP A 138 -18.14 -2.59 -0.02
N ILE A 139 -17.09 -2.04 -0.60
CA ILE A 139 -16.42 -0.78 -0.21
C ILE A 139 -16.20 0.07 -1.46
N ASP A 140 -16.09 1.39 -1.29
CA ASP A 140 -15.61 2.27 -2.36
C ASP A 140 -14.09 2.12 -2.56
N LYS A 141 -13.60 2.59 -3.73
CA LYS A 141 -12.18 2.48 -4.11
C LYS A 141 -11.23 3.23 -3.17
N GLU A 142 -11.64 4.37 -2.62
CA GLU A 142 -10.79 5.16 -1.72
C GLU A 142 -10.64 4.43 -0.38
N THR A 143 -11.72 3.86 0.14
CA THR A 143 -11.71 3.02 1.34
C THR A 143 -10.84 1.77 1.14
N GLN A 144 -10.95 1.11 -0.02
CA GLN A 144 -10.07 -0.02 -0.36
C GLN A 144 -8.60 0.38 -0.29
N PHE A 145 -8.22 1.48 -0.95
CA PHE A 145 -6.85 1.99 -0.93
C PHE A 145 -6.36 2.24 0.50
N LYS A 146 -7.19 2.81 1.37
CA LYS A 146 -6.83 3.05 2.78
C LYS A 146 -6.57 1.75 3.56
N PHE A 147 -7.35 0.70 3.33
CA PHE A 147 -7.12 -0.61 3.95
C PHE A 147 -5.84 -1.27 3.45
N GLU A 148 -5.56 -1.19 2.15
CA GLU A 148 -4.31 -1.67 1.55
C GLU A 148 -3.10 -0.94 2.16
N SER A 149 -3.15 0.40 2.22
CA SER A 149 -2.09 1.21 2.82
C SER A 149 -1.88 0.92 4.31
N MET A 150 -2.95 0.79 5.10
CA MET A 150 -2.84 0.43 6.53
C MET A 150 -2.26 -0.97 6.72
N THR A 151 -2.60 -1.91 5.85
CA THR A 151 -2.04 -3.27 5.90
C THR A 151 -0.55 -3.22 5.62
N GLN A 152 -0.12 -2.46 4.60
CA GLN A 152 1.30 -2.27 4.30
C GLN A 152 2.06 -1.67 5.49
N ILE A 153 1.55 -0.58 6.07
CA ILE A 153 2.16 0.06 7.26
C ILE A 153 2.31 -0.94 8.41
N ASN A 154 1.32 -1.81 8.61
CA ASN A 154 1.34 -2.81 9.68
C ASN A 154 2.33 -3.94 9.41
N GLU A 155 2.49 -4.39 8.16
CA GLU A 155 3.51 -5.37 7.79
C GLU A 155 4.92 -4.76 7.89
N ASP A 156 5.11 -3.53 7.41
CA ASP A 156 6.39 -2.81 7.54
C ASP A 156 6.81 -2.68 9.01
N LEU A 157 5.85 -2.39 9.90
CA LEU A 157 6.07 -2.32 11.35
C LEU A 157 6.49 -3.68 11.93
N LYS A 158 5.85 -4.79 11.50
CA LYS A 158 6.23 -6.13 11.95
C LYS A 158 7.64 -6.49 11.49
N ASP A 159 7.98 -6.19 10.24
CA ASP A 159 9.31 -6.42 9.68
C ASP A 159 10.38 -5.61 10.43
N GLU A 160 10.06 -4.37 10.82
CA GLU A 160 10.91 -3.54 11.68
C GLU A 160 11.16 -4.24 13.01
N ILE A 161 10.08 -4.62 13.73
CA ILE A 161 10.15 -5.28 15.04
C ILE A 161 10.99 -6.57 14.97
N GLU A 162 10.80 -7.38 13.93
CA GLU A 162 11.57 -8.61 13.73
C GLU A 162 13.06 -8.33 13.50
N SER A 163 13.38 -7.31 12.68
CA SER A 163 14.77 -6.87 12.45
C SER A 163 15.47 -6.44 13.75
N TYR A 164 14.76 -5.77 14.67
CA TYR A 164 15.35 -5.38 15.96
C TYR A 164 15.52 -6.55 16.91
N ALA A 165 14.57 -7.49 16.93
CA ALA A 165 14.67 -8.70 17.72
C ALA A 165 15.92 -9.52 17.31
N GLU A 166 16.19 -9.63 16.00
CA GLU A 166 17.42 -10.26 15.49
C GLU A 166 18.70 -9.52 15.91
N LYS A 167 18.64 -8.19 16.03
CA LYS A 167 19.78 -7.33 16.40
C LYS A 167 19.98 -7.17 17.92
N GLY A 168 19.07 -7.73 18.74
CA GLY A 168 19.19 -7.74 20.20
C GLY A 168 18.90 -6.41 20.90
N PHE A 169 18.18 -5.49 20.27
CA PHE A 169 17.81 -4.22 20.89
C PHE A 169 16.71 -4.40 21.96
N SER A 170 16.82 -3.66 23.05
CA SER A 170 15.78 -3.64 24.09
C SER A 170 14.60 -2.72 23.71
N PRO A 171 13.36 -2.99 24.19
CA PRO A 171 12.21 -2.11 23.97
C PRO A 171 12.42 -0.67 24.44
N SER A 172 13.31 -0.42 25.40
CA SER A 172 13.69 0.94 25.84
C SER A 172 14.62 1.66 24.87
N GLU A 173 15.36 0.92 24.05
CA GLU A 173 16.20 1.44 22.97
C GLU A 173 15.42 1.55 21.65
N TYR A 174 14.16 1.10 21.65
CA TYR A 174 13.29 1.02 20.49
C TYR A 174 12.01 1.85 20.67
N ALA A 175 11.83 2.85 19.81
CA ALA A 175 10.52 3.44 19.57
C ALA A 175 10.03 2.96 18.19
N PRO A 176 8.95 2.14 18.11
CA PRO A 176 8.40 1.74 16.82
C PRO A 176 8.02 2.95 15.97
N ARG A 177 8.61 3.04 14.78
CA ARG A 177 8.45 4.20 13.90
C ARG A 177 7.31 3.92 12.93
N ILE A 178 6.12 4.39 13.29
CA ILE A 178 5.01 4.37 12.35
C ILE A 178 5.20 5.54 11.41
N MET A 179 5.58 5.23 10.16
CA MET A 179 5.67 6.21 9.08
C MET A 179 4.30 6.88 8.97
N ASN A 180 4.20 8.15 9.37
CA ASN A 180 3.03 8.94 9.02
C ASN A 180 3.01 8.99 7.50
N SER A 181 2.01 8.35 6.90
CA SER A 181 1.82 8.45 5.46
C SER A 181 1.82 9.95 5.12
N PRO A 182 2.59 10.39 4.11
CA PRO A 182 2.72 11.79 3.70
C PRO A 182 1.36 12.48 3.43
N ASP A 183 0.30 11.68 3.24
CA ASP A 183 -1.06 12.13 3.05
C ASP A 183 -1.87 12.06 4.36
N TYR A 184 -1.39 12.73 5.41
CA TYR A 184 -2.06 12.88 6.71
C TYR A 184 -3.52 13.39 6.58
N LYS A 185 -3.88 14.00 5.44
CA LYS A 185 -5.25 14.42 5.11
C LYS A 185 -6.18 13.26 4.74
N ARG A 186 -5.64 12.10 4.32
CA ARG A 186 -6.37 10.89 3.91
C ARG A 186 -6.28 9.76 4.94
N LEU A 187 -5.17 9.63 5.67
CA LEU A 187 -4.96 8.56 6.66
C LEU A 187 -4.05 9.03 7.81
N MET A 188 -4.63 9.22 8.99
CA MET A 188 -3.92 9.52 10.25
C MET A 188 -3.88 8.26 11.09
N VAL A 189 -2.75 7.94 11.75
CA VAL A 189 -2.61 6.72 12.57
C VAL A 189 -3.68 6.66 13.67
N THR A 190 -3.93 7.78 14.37
CA THR A 190 -4.99 7.92 15.36
C THR A 190 -5.43 9.38 15.50
N SER A 191 -6.51 9.63 16.24
CA SER A 191 -7.02 10.97 16.52
C SER A 191 -6.10 11.79 17.44
N PHE A 192 -5.93 13.09 17.18
CA PHE A 192 -5.11 14.01 17.99
C PHE A 192 -5.35 13.91 19.50
N ASN A 193 -6.61 13.82 19.95
CA ASN A 193 -6.94 13.74 21.38
C ASN A 193 -6.49 12.43 22.05
N LYS A 194 -6.19 11.38 21.27
CA LYS A 194 -5.62 10.10 21.74
C LYS A 194 -4.12 10.00 21.49
N SER A 195 -3.54 11.03 20.91
CA SER A 195 -2.11 11.21 20.66
C SER A 195 -1.46 12.03 21.77
N GLN A 196 -1.94 11.96 23.02
CA GLN A 196 -1.47 12.86 24.10
C GLN A 196 0.01 12.67 24.47
N ASN A 197 0.59 11.51 24.14
CA ASN A 197 2.03 11.23 24.27
C ASN A 197 2.74 11.19 22.90
N ALA A 198 2.07 11.66 21.85
CA ALA A 198 2.68 11.84 20.54
C ALA A 198 3.49 13.13 20.53
N ILE A 199 4.80 13.01 20.29
CA ILE A 199 5.60 14.16 19.89
C ILE A 199 5.49 14.25 18.37
N GLU A 200 5.01 15.39 17.87
CA GLU A 200 4.93 15.69 16.45
C GLU A 200 6.38 15.88 15.93
N GLY A 201 7.00 14.79 15.49
CA GLY A 201 8.25 14.84 14.74
C GLY A 201 7.96 15.25 13.29
N GLY A 202 8.87 16.01 12.67
CA GLY A 202 8.85 16.21 11.21
C GLY A 202 8.80 14.87 10.47
N MET A 203 8.40 14.89 9.19
CA MET A 203 8.40 13.67 8.38
C MET A 203 9.81 13.08 8.32
N ASP A 204 9.95 11.79 8.63
CA ASP A 204 11.22 11.06 8.55
C ASP A 204 11.17 10.12 7.36
N PHE A 205 12.16 10.24 6.47
CA PHE A 205 12.27 9.42 5.26
C PHE A 205 13.38 8.38 5.35
N ARG A 206 13.95 8.08 6.53
CA ARG A 206 14.88 6.93 6.67
C ARG A 206 14.20 5.62 6.34
N GLY A 207 14.84 4.78 5.53
CA GLY A 207 14.28 3.53 5.04
C GLY A 207 13.19 3.71 3.98
N PHE A 208 12.94 4.96 3.54
CA PHE A 208 11.92 5.27 2.55
C PHE A 208 12.28 4.68 1.19
N ASP A 209 11.33 3.96 0.61
CA ASP A 209 11.44 3.30 -0.70
C ASP A 209 10.17 3.60 -1.49
N VAL A 210 10.32 4.30 -2.62
CA VAL A 210 9.16 4.67 -3.44
C VAL A 210 9.48 4.70 -4.92
N GLN A 211 8.55 4.18 -5.71
CA GLN A 211 8.60 4.16 -7.17
C GLN A 211 7.43 4.93 -7.77
N THR A 212 7.67 5.50 -8.95
CA THR A 212 6.62 6.08 -9.78
C THR A 212 5.88 5.00 -10.55
N LEU A 213 4.55 4.97 -10.43
CA LEU A 213 3.70 3.91 -11.01
C LEU A 213 2.62 4.44 -11.95
N SER A 214 2.25 5.72 -11.83
CA SER A 214 1.20 6.40 -12.62
C SER A 214 1.77 7.56 -13.43
N PHE A 215 1.63 7.55 -14.75
CA PHE A 215 2.21 8.57 -15.64
C PHE A 215 1.12 9.28 -16.45
N LEU A 216 1.29 10.57 -16.71
CA LEU A 216 0.40 11.30 -17.61
C LEU A 216 0.64 10.81 -19.05
N ARG A 217 -0.44 10.61 -19.82
CA ARG A 217 -0.34 10.21 -21.24
C ARG A 217 0.07 11.33 -22.17
N ASP A 218 -0.09 12.57 -21.74
CA ASP A 218 0.20 13.76 -22.54
C ASP A 218 1.65 13.74 -23.04
N LYS A 219 1.81 13.79 -24.37
CA LYS A 219 3.11 13.72 -25.04
C LYS A 219 4.07 14.80 -24.52
N SER A 220 3.59 16.03 -24.35
CA SER A 220 4.45 17.14 -23.89
C SER A 220 4.98 16.91 -22.48
N CYS A 221 4.19 16.27 -21.61
CA CYS A 221 4.61 15.88 -20.27
C CYS A 221 5.63 14.74 -20.28
N LEU A 222 5.45 13.74 -21.16
CA LEU A 222 6.40 12.63 -21.32
C LEU A 222 7.75 13.12 -21.84
N GLU A 223 7.74 13.94 -22.90
CA GLU A 223 8.94 14.58 -23.46
C GLU A 223 9.64 15.47 -22.41
N HIS A 224 8.87 16.26 -21.65
CA HIS A 224 9.41 17.08 -20.57
C HIS A 224 10.14 16.24 -19.51
N ASN A 225 9.51 15.15 -19.04
CA ASN A 225 10.13 14.29 -18.02
C ASN A 225 11.38 13.58 -18.55
N LEU A 226 11.40 13.13 -19.81
CA LEU A 226 12.60 12.59 -20.44
C LEU A 226 13.73 13.61 -20.48
N ASN A 227 13.44 14.85 -20.91
CA ASN A 227 14.43 15.92 -20.97
C ASN A 227 15.00 16.26 -19.59
N VAL A 228 14.16 16.30 -18.55
CA VAL A 228 14.61 16.49 -17.16
C VAL A 228 15.59 15.38 -16.73
N GLY A 229 15.35 14.13 -17.10
CA GLY A 229 16.29 13.02 -16.85
C GLY A 229 17.59 13.13 -17.65
N ILE A 230 17.51 13.50 -18.92
CA ILE A 230 18.68 13.74 -19.78
C ILE A 230 19.55 14.87 -19.19
N GLU A 231 18.92 15.96 -18.78
CA GLU A 231 19.59 17.09 -18.16
C GLU A 231 20.28 16.70 -16.85
N LEU A 232 19.59 15.97 -15.96
CA LEU A 232 20.17 15.44 -14.73
C LEU A 232 21.44 14.63 -15.03
N LEU A 233 21.32 13.62 -15.88
CA LEU A 233 22.41 12.67 -16.14
C LEU A 233 23.61 13.32 -16.84
N ASN A 234 23.38 14.28 -17.72
CA ASN A 234 24.46 14.98 -18.44
C ASN A 234 25.04 16.17 -17.67
N LYS A 235 24.35 16.71 -16.65
CA LYS A 235 24.93 17.72 -15.73
C LYS A 235 25.96 17.13 -14.78
N ILE A 236 25.92 15.81 -14.56
CA ILE A 236 26.92 15.11 -13.74
C ILE A 236 28.26 15.15 -14.50
N GLY A 237 29.24 15.88 -13.96
CA GLY A 237 30.51 16.14 -14.66
C GLY A 237 31.43 14.93 -14.84
N GLN A 238 31.18 13.85 -14.10
CA GLN A 238 31.92 12.61 -14.18
C GLN A 238 31.24 11.61 -15.13
N SER A 239 32.04 10.84 -15.86
CA SER A 239 31.53 9.79 -16.73
C SER A 239 30.93 8.64 -15.92
N PRO A 240 29.83 8.02 -16.39
CA PRO A 240 29.24 6.87 -15.72
C PRO A 240 30.18 5.66 -15.75
N ARG A 241 30.09 4.84 -14.71
CA ARG A 241 30.69 3.50 -14.67
C ARG A 241 29.70 2.50 -15.23
N PHE A 242 30.20 1.57 -16.05
CA PHE A 242 29.43 0.41 -16.47
C PHE A 242 29.38 -0.61 -15.32
N LYS A 243 28.17 -0.96 -14.90
CA LYS A 243 27.92 -1.99 -13.89
C LYS A 243 26.90 -2.97 -14.47
N ASP A 244 27.40 -4.14 -14.84
CA ASP A 244 26.68 -5.10 -15.68
C ASP A 244 26.19 -4.44 -16.99
N ASN A 245 24.88 -4.35 -17.19
CA ASN A 245 24.25 -3.71 -18.35
C ASN A 245 23.63 -2.34 -18.03
N ASN A 246 24.11 -1.68 -16.97
CA ASN A 246 23.58 -0.42 -16.47
C ASN A 246 24.66 0.68 -16.45
N LEU A 247 24.21 1.94 -16.37
CA LEU A 247 25.08 3.07 -16.09
C LEU A 247 24.92 3.50 -14.63
N LEU A 248 26.04 3.53 -13.92
CA LEU A 248 26.13 3.96 -12.54
C LEU A 248 26.85 5.32 -12.45
N PHE A 249 26.22 6.27 -11.77
CA PHE A 249 26.80 7.57 -11.42
C PHE A 249 26.96 7.62 -9.91
N GLU A 250 28.19 7.72 -9.43
CA GLU A 250 28.48 7.65 -7.99
C GLU A 250 28.74 9.02 -7.38
N ASN A 251 28.42 9.24 -6.11
CA ASN A 251 28.75 10.50 -5.44
C ASN A 251 28.18 11.76 -6.13
N VAL A 252 26.95 11.65 -6.63
CA VAL A 252 26.20 12.75 -7.24
C VAL A 252 25.78 13.75 -6.18
N ASP A 253 25.91 15.04 -6.54
CA ASP A 253 25.53 16.15 -5.68
C ASP A 253 24.01 16.17 -5.41
N THR A 254 23.64 16.36 -4.15
CA THR A 254 22.24 16.36 -3.72
C THR A 254 21.40 17.44 -4.42
N GLN A 255 21.99 18.60 -4.78
CA GLN A 255 21.28 19.66 -5.48
C GLN A 255 20.78 19.20 -6.86
N LEU A 256 21.55 18.37 -7.57
CA LEU A 256 21.11 17.82 -8.86
C LEU A 256 19.87 16.92 -8.70
N ILE A 257 19.79 16.18 -7.60
CA ILE A 257 18.64 15.33 -7.26
C ILE A 257 17.42 16.18 -6.93
N ILE A 258 17.59 17.24 -6.14
CA ILE A 258 16.53 18.19 -5.79
C ILE A 258 16.00 18.90 -7.04
N ASP A 259 16.88 19.36 -7.92
CA ASP A 259 16.53 19.99 -9.19
C ASP A 259 15.72 19.04 -10.08
N PHE A 260 16.12 17.76 -10.13
CA PHE A 260 15.37 16.72 -10.82
C PHE A 260 13.98 16.52 -10.24
N PHE A 261 13.85 16.38 -8.92
CA PHE A 261 12.54 16.21 -8.27
C PHE A 261 11.62 17.42 -8.47
N ASN A 262 12.16 18.63 -8.42
CA ASN A 262 11.40 19.86 -8.69
C ASN A 262 10.99 19.99 -10.16
N GLY A 263 11.84 19.55 -11.09
CA GLY A 263 11.59 19.59 -12.53
C GLY A 263 10.63 18.49 -13.02
N TYR A 264 10.55 17.35 -12.32
CA TYR A 264 9.77 16.20 -12.75
C TYR A 264 8.26 16.41 -12.56
N ARG A 265 7.48 16.18 -13.62
CA ARG A 265 6.01 16.27 -13.58
C ARG A 265 5.40 14.95 -13.10
N LEU A 266 5.04 14.91 -11.81
CA LEU A 266 4.31 13.80 -11.20
C LEU A 266 2.83 13.81 -11.57
N SER A 267 2.25 12.63 -11.83
CA SER A 267 0.79 12.47 -11.93
C SER A 267 0.14 12.67 -10.57
N GLU A 268 -0.98 13.39 -10.51
CA GLU A 268 -1.79 13.50 -9.29
C GLU A 268 -2.40 12.16 -8.84
N LYS A 269 -2.39 11.15 -9.73
CA LYS A 269 -2.90 9.79 -9.48
C LYS A 269 -1.79 8.82 -9.04
N GLN A 270 -0.62 9.34 -8.67
CA GLN A 270 0.40 8.52 -8.00
C GLN A 270 -0.14 8.03 -6.66
N GLN A 271 -0.09 6.71 -6.46
CA GLN A 271 -0.60 6.08 -5.24
C GLN A 271 0.31 6.37 -4.04
N ASN A 272 1.63 6.30 -4.24
CA ASN A 272 2.61 6.28 -3.15
C ASN A 272 3.54 7.50 -3.12
N LEU A 273 3.49 8.39 -4.12
CA LEU A 273 4.35 9.57 -4.24
C LEU A 273 3.59 10.77 -4.77
N GLN A 274 2.87 11.45 -3.88
CA GLN A 274 2.09 12.64 -4.25
C GLN A 274 2.97 13.90 -4.18
N LYS A 275 2.47 15.00 -4.74
CA LYS A 275 3.19 16.28 -4.74
C LYS A 275 3.60 16.74 -3.33
N GLY A 276 2.69 16.63 -2.35
CA GLY A 276 3.00 16.99 -0.95
C GLY A 276 4.09 16.12 -0.34
N THR A 277 4.06 14.80 -0.62
CA THR A 277 5.13 13.86 -0.23
C THR A 277 6.47 14.28 -0.81
N MET A 278 6.48 14.63 -2.11
CA MET A 278 7.71 15.00 -2.80
C MET A 278 8.30 16.28 -2.20
N THR A 279 7.47 17.29 -1.92
CA THR A 279 7.92 18.51 -1.25
C THR A 279 8.58 18.21 0.09
N SER A 280 7.95 17.40 0.93
CA SER A 280 8.52 17.07 2.24
C SER A 280 9.72 16.14 2.18
N LEU A 281 9.80 15.27 1.15
CA LEU A 281 11.00 14.48 0.87
C LEU A 281 12.17 15.39 0.53
N ILE A 282 11.96 16.40 -0.32
CA ILE A 282 12.99 17.39 -0.68
C ILE A 282 13.47 18.14 0.55
N GLU A 283 12.56 18.71 1.34
CA GLU A 283 12.89 19.42 2.59
C GLU A 283 13.71 18.53 3.54
N TRP A 284 13.30 17.27 3.71
CA TRP A 284 14.01 16.32 4.56
C TRP A 284 15.40 15.95 4.02
N ILE A 285 15.55 15.77 2.71
CA ILE A 285 16.84 15.50 2.07
C ILE A 285 17.80 16.68 2.28
N GLU A 286 17.32 17.92 2.11
CA GLU A 286 18.10 19.13 2.33
C GLU A 286 18.61 19.21 3.78
N GLU A 287 17.70 19.06 4.76
CA GLU A 287 18.02 19.07 6.18
C GLU A 287 19.07 18.01 6.53
N ASN A 288 18.85 16.74 6.14
CA ASN A 288 19.72 15.63 6.52
C ASN A 288 21.06 15.63 5.76
N THR A 289 21.11 16.23 4.58
CA THR A 289 22.38 16.48 3.88
C THR A 289 23.17 17.59 4.60
N SER A 290 22.51 18.68 5.00
CA SER A 290 23.16 19.80 5.71
C SER A 290 23.71 19.40 7.09
N GLU A 291 23.04 18.46 7.76
CA GLU A 291 23.49 17.89 9.04
C GLU A 291 24.52 16.76 8.89
N ASN A 292 24.97 16.47 7.66
CA ASN A 292 25.93 15.42 7.34
C ASN A 292 25.46 14.03 7.82
N LYS A 293 24.16 13.75 7.69
CA LYS A 293 23.52 12.45 7.99
C LYS A 293 23.34 11.60 6.73
N LEU A 294 23.10 12.25 5.59
CA LEU A 294 23.12 11.60 4.27
C LEU A 294 24.46 11.84 3.59
N ASP A 295 24.97 10.78 2.97
CA ASP A 295 26.11 10.89 2.07
C ASP A 295 25.63 11.33 0.67
N SER A 296 26.57 11.51 -0.25
CA SER A 296 26.27 11.79 -1.65
C SER A 296 25.46 10.68 -2.32
N TRP A 297 24.69 11.03 -3.34
CA TRP A 297 23.77 10.12 -4.00
C TRP A 297 24.46 9.21 -5.00
N ASN A 298 23.93 8.00 -5.16
CA ASN A 298 24.17 7.20 -6.35
C ASN A 298 22.95 7.31 -7.28
N ILE A 299 23.20 7.33 -8.59
CA ILE A 299 22.15 7.19 -9.61
C ILE A 299 22.45 5.96 -10.45
N LEU A 300 21.48 5.06 -10.57
CA LEU A 300 21.53 3.91 -11.45
C LEU A 300 20.55 4.11 -12.60
N LEU A 301 21.04 4.19 -13.84
CA LEU A 301 20.19 4.12 -15.02
C LEU A 301 20.13 2.67 -15.50
N VAL A 302 18.96 2.06 -15.31
CA VAL A 302 18.73 0.66 -15.69
C VAL A 302 18.54 0.57 -17.20
N SER A 303 19.31 -0.31 -17.83
CA SER A 303 19.27 -0.55 -19.27
C SER A 303 19.08 -2.02 -19.58
N LYS A 304 18.33 -2.29 -20.65
CA LYS A 304 18.09 -3.64 -21.14
C LYS A 304 19.03 -3.94 -22.32
N GLY A 305 19.88 -4.95 -22.13
CA GLY A 305 20.84 -5.39 -23.14
C GLY A 305 22.12 -4.54 -23.12
N GLU A 306 22.97 -4.75 -24.12
CA GLU A 306 24.20 -3.98 -24.28
C GLU A 306 23.91 -2.49 -24.48
N ILE A 307 24.80 -1.64 -23.98
CA ILE A 307 24.69 -0.18 -24.10
C ILE A 307 25.54 0.27 -25.29
N PRO A 308 24.93 0.56 -26.46
CA PRO A 308 25.66 1.04 -27.62
C PRO A 308 26.13 2.48 -27.44
N ARG A 309 27.08 2.89 -28.29
CA ARG A 309 27.42 4.31 -28.48
C ARG A 309 26.23 5.04 -29.09
N TYR A 310 26.05 6.28 -28.67
CA TYR A 310 25.04 7.15 -29.26
C TYR A 310 25.40 7.48 -30.71
N GLU A 311 24.45 7.26 -31.62
CA GLU A 311 24.56 7.64 -33.04
C GLU A 311 23.58 8.77 -33.36
N ASP A 312 24.13 9.91 -33.82
CA ASP A 312 23.37 11.13 -34.12
C ASP A 312 22.35 10.95 -35.27
N SER A 313 22.55 9.92 -36.10
CA SER A 313 21.64 9.51 -37.17
C SER A 313 20.27 9.01 -36.67
N SER A 314 20.17 8.61 -35.39
CA SER A 314 18.98 7.96 -34.84
C SER A 314 17.81 8.90 -34.54
N ARG A 315 18.01 10.24 -34.59
CA ARG A 315 17.04 11.29 -34.18
C ARG A 315 16.48 11.12 -32.76
N LYS A 316 17.04 10.25 -31.92
CA LYS A 316 16.63 10.10 -30.52
C LYS A 316 17.35 11.16 -29.69
N SER A 317 16.64 11.92 -28.86
CA SER A 317 17.27 12.86 -27.92
C SER A 317 17.99 12.18 -26.74
N TRP A 318 17.97 10.84 -26.67
CA TRP A 318 18.50 10.06 -25.56
C TRP A 318 20.01 9.80 -25.69
N ASN A 319 20.80 10.85 -25.51
CA ASN A 319 22.25 10.78 -25.45
C ASN A 319 22.71 10.97 -23.99
N ILE A 320 23.24 9.92 -23.38
CA ILE A 320 23.76 9.95 -22.01
C ILE A 320 25.26 9.75 -22.06
N HIS A 321 26.05 10.82 -21.91
CA HIS A 321 27.53 10.77 -21.97
C HIS A 321 28.08 10.06 -23.23
N GLY A 322 27.39 10.17 -24.37
CA GLY A 322 27.80 9.53 -25.63
C GLY A 322 27.34 8.07 -25.79
N TYR A 323 26.37 7.63 -24.98
CA TYR A 323 25.77 6.29 -25.02
C TYR A 323 24.24 6.36 -25.22
N ASP A 324 23.63 5.31 -25.76
CA ASP A 324 22.16 5.13 -25.89
C ASP A 324 21.70 3.91 -25.06
N PRO A 325 21.55 4.04 -23.72
CA PRO A 325 21.06 2.96 -22.87
C PRO A 325 19.66 2.49 -23.27
N GLY A 326 19.46 1.17 -23.33
CA GLY A 326 18.26 0.56 -23.86
C GLY A 326 17.04 0.66 -22.94
N CYS A 327 15.85 0.77 -23.54
CA CYS A 327 14.60 0.87 -22.78
C CYS A 327 14.24 -0.42 -22.04
N VAL A 328 13.61 -0.27 -20.88
CA VAL A 328 12.95 -1.37 -20.18
C VAL A 328 11.54 -1.59 -20.73
N SER A 329 11.04 -2.82 -20.57
CA SER A 329 9.71 -3.22 -21.05
C SER A 329 8.73 -3.32 -19.89
N ARG A 330 7.62 -2.57 -19.95
CA ARG A 330 6.52 -2.62 -18.96
C ARG A 330 5.17 -2.58 -19.67
N SER A 331 4.14 -3.14 -19.06
CA SER A 331 2.78 -3.13 -19.60
C SER A 331 1.83 -2.48 -18.60
N GLN A 332 0.91 -1.65 -19.09
CA GLN A 332 -0.03 -0.96 -18.23
C GLN A 332 -1.25 -1.82 -17.88
N MET A 333 -1.94 -1.46 -16.81
CA MET A 333 -3.14 -2.12 -16.32
C MET A 333 -4.35 -1.78 -17.21
N LYS A 334 -5.16 -2.79 -17.56
CA LYS A 334 -6.43 -2.60 -18.29
C LYS A 334 -7.50 -1.91 -17.45
N ASN A 335 -7.51 -2.18 -16.16
CA ASN A 335 -8.50 -1.66 -15.22
C ASN A 335 -8.13 -0.29 -14.59
N ASN A 336 -7.27 0.49 -15.24
CA ASN A 336 -6.96 1.85 -14.80
C ASN A 336 -8.22 2.74 -14.97
N PRO A 337 -8.80 3.30 -13.90
CA PRO A 337 -10.00 4.13 -14.03
C PRO A 337 -9.75 5.53 -14.61
N TYR A 338 -8.49 5.92 -14.78
CA TYR A 338 -8.08 7.24 -15.24
C TYR A 338 -7.55 7.15 -16.68
N GLU A 339 -8.36 7.59 -17.64
CA GLU A 339 -8.03 7.48 -19.08
C GLU A 339 -6.84 8.33 -19.50
N ASP A 340 -6.59 9.44 -18.79
CA ASP A 340 -5.48 10.38 -19.00
C ASP A 340 -4.13 9.87 -18.45
N THR A 341 -4.12 8.71 -17.81
CA THR A 341 -2.91 8.15 -17.21
C THR A 341 -2.60 6.71 -17.66
N VAL A 342 -1.34 6.35 -17.47
CA VAL A 342 -0.81 5.00 -17.58
C VAL A 342 -0.46 4.51 -16.18
N TYR A 343 -0.95 3.34 -15.78
CA TYR A 343 -0.60 2.72 -14.50
C TYR A 343 0.06 1.35 -14.70
N ILE A 344 1.28 1.15 -14.18
CA ILE A 344 2.09 -0.06 -14.43
C ILE A 344 2.15 -1.05 -13.25
N LYS A 345 1.57 -0.71 -12.09
CA LYS A 345 1.54 -1.48 -10.84
C LYS A 345 2.91 -1.77 -10.19
N VAL A 346 3.94 -2.11 -10.97
CA VAL A 346 5.31 -2.38 -10.50
C VAL A 346 6.29 -1.82 -11.53
N LEU A 347 7.25 -1.03 -11.06
CA LEU A 347 8.32 -0.46 -11.87
C LEU A 347 9.58 -1.32 -11.83
N ARG A 348 10.04 -1.74 -10.66
CA ARG A 348 11.37 -2.34 -10.48
C ARG A 348 11.35 -3.80 -10.01
N THR A 349 12.52 -4.44 -10.03
CA THR A 349 12.80 -5.61 -9.19
C THR A 349 13.46 -5.18 -7.89
N VAL A 350 13.42 -6.01 -6.85
CA VAL A 350 14.03 -5.65 -5.56
C VAL A 350 15.56 -5.66 -5.63
N GLY A 351 16.14 -6.51 -6.48
CA GLY A 351 17.58 -6.56 -6.70
C GLY A 351 18.17 -5.28 -7.31
N ASP A 352 17.38 -4.45 -8.00
CA ASP A 352 17.87 -3.19 -8.59
C ASP A 352 18.47 -2.25 -7.52
N LEU A 353 18.01 -2.38 -6.27
CA LEU A 353 18.42 -1.54 -5.12
C LEU A 353 19.79 -1.87 -4.52
N VAL A 354 20.47 -2.90 -5.02
CA VAL A 354 21.83 -3.28 -4.57
C VAL A 354 22.85 -3.23 -5.71
N LEU A 355 22.45 -2.84 -6.92
CA LEU A 355 23.33 -2.83 -8.09
C LEU A 355 24.35 -1.68 -8.06
N ASP A 356 24.11 -0.62 -7.28
CA ASP A 356 25.06 0.48 -7.08
C ASP A 356 26.19 0.13 -6.11
N LEU A 357 26.13 -1.02 -5.43
CA LEU A 357 27.14 -1.44 -4.47
C LEU A 357 28.41 -1.89 -5.20
N ASP A 358 29.55 -1.31 -4.83
CA ASP A 358 30.85 -1.70 -5.36
C ASP A 358 31.50 -2.80 -4.54
N VAL A 359 30.76 -3.90 -4.36
CA VAL A 359 31.22 -5.10 -3.65
C VAL A 359 30.77 -6.36 -4.38
N ASP A 360 31.49 -7.46 -4.14
CA ASP A 360 31.09 -8.78 -4.62
C ASP A 360 29.94 -9.32 -3.76
N LEU A 361 28.71 -9.12 -4.24
CA LEU A 361 27.51 -9.65 -3.62
C LEU A 361 27.40 -11.16 -3.91
N SER A 362 27.03 -11.94 -2.90
CA SER A 362 26.62 -13.33 -3.11
C SER A 362 25.33 -13.42 -3.93
N GLU A 363 25.05 -14.55 -4.57
CA GLU A 363 23.82 -14.74 -5.35
C GLU A 363 22.55 -14.48 -4.52
N LYS A 364 22.56 -14.81 -3.22
CA LYS A 364 21.46 -14.53 -2.30
C LYS A 364 21.27 -13.02 -2.06
N GLU A 365 22.35 -12.26 -1.98
CA GLU A 365 22.32 -10.80 -1.77
C GLU A 365 21.90 -10.07 -3.05
N LYS A 366 22.34 -10.55 -4.23
CA LYS A 366 21.86 -10.05 -5.53
C LYS A 366 20.37 -10.32 -5.74
N SER A 367 19.89 -11.48 -5.29
CA SER A 367 18.48 -11.87 -5.40
C SER A 367 17.65 -11.43 -4.20
N ALA A 368 18.01 -10.33 -3.52
CA ALA A 368 17.22 -9.80 -2.41
C ALA A 368 15.78 -9.59 -2.87
N ASN A 369 14.83 -10.16 -2.12
CA ASN A 369 13.41 -10.21 -2.47
C ASN A 369 12.53 -9.33 -1.56
N SER A 370 13.11 -8.73 -0.52
CA SER A 370 12.44 -7.84 0.41
C SER A 370 13.30 -6.61 0.69
N LEU A 371 12.65 -5.50 1.06
CA LEU A 371 13.34 -4.27 1.43
C LEU A 371 14.22 -4.46 2.68
N LYS A 372 13.76 -5.27 3.65
CA LYS A 372 14.55 -5.67 4.84
C LYS A 372 15.92 -6.24 4.44
N ASN A 373 15.93 -7.16 3.46
CA ASN A 373 17.17 -7.77 2.97
C ASN A 373 18.07 -6.75 2.27
N VAL A 374 17.50 -5.89 1.41
CA VAL A 374 18.24 -4.81 0.73
C VAL A 374 18.91 -3.88 1.74
N LEU A 375 18.16 -3.38 2.73
CA LEU A 375 18.68 -2.48 3.76
C LEU A 375 19.77 -3.16 4.60
N GLY A 376 19.60 -4.45 4.93
CA GLY A 376 20.62 -5.24 5.62
C GLY A 376 21.91 -5.39 4.81
N VAL A 377 21.81 -5.64 3.50
CA VAL A 377 22.97 -5.71 2.60
C VAL A 377 23.67 -4.35 2.49
N ARG A 378 22.93 -3.26 2.29
CA ARG A 378 23.51 -1.91 2.25
C ARG A 378 24.23 -1.58 3.55
N GLN A 379 23.62 -1.88 4.71
CA GLN A 379 24.25 -1.68 6.01
C GLN A 379 25.53 -2.51 6.18
N LYS A 380 25.50 -3.79 5.79
CA LYS A 380 26.66 -4.68 5.85
C LYS A 380 27.88 -4.13 5.10
N TYR A 381 27.66 -3.47 3.96
CA TYR A 381 28.72 -2.95 3.10
C TYR A 381 28.95 -1.43 3.23
N GLY A 382 28.37 -0.76 4.22
CA GLY A 382 28.62 0.66 4.51
C GLY A 382 27.89 1.65 3.60
N TYR A 383 26.75 1.25 3.03
CA TYR A 383 25.85 2.07 2.21
C TYR A 383 24.56 2.45 2.96
N ASP A 384 24.55 2.33 4.29
CA ASP A 384 23.41 2.69 5.16
C ASP A 384 23.14 4.19 5.26
N ARG A 385 24.03 5.03 4.72
CA ARG A 385 23.86 6.49 4.62
C ARG A 385 23.84 7.02 3.18
N LYS A 386 24.02 6.13 2.19
CA LYS A 386 24.17 6.48 0.77
C LYS A 386 22.85 6.28 -0.01
N PRO A 387 22.09 7.34 -0.27
CA PRO A 387 20.82 7.25 -1.00
C PRO A 387 21.02 6.87 -2.47
N LEU A 388 19.98 6.25 -3.04
CA LEU A 388 19.99 5.74 -4.41
C LEU A 388 18.75 6.24 -5.17
N LEU A 389 18.98 6.83 -6.34
CA LEU A 389 17.95 7.10 -7.34
C LEU A 389 18.10 6.11 -8.49
N VAL A 390 17.09 5.31 -8.78
CA VAL A 390 17.10 4.39 -9.92
C VAL A 390 16.19 4.93 -11.01
N LEU A 391 16.73 5.12 -12.21
CA LEU A 391 16.01 5.64 -13.39
C LEU A 391 15.73 4.52 -14.39
N TYR A 392 14.56 4.59 -15.01
CA TYR A 392 14.08 3.64 -16.00
C TYR A 392 13.48 4.40 -17.17
N ARG A 393 13.98 4.15 -18.39
CA ARG A 393 13.30 4.58 -19.62
C ARG A 393 12.42 3.44 -20.11
N ILE A 394 11.10 3.61 -19.99
CA ILE A 394 10.13 2.60 -20.41
C ILE A 394 9.76 2.81 -21.88
N ASP A 395 9.87 1.76 -22.68
CA ASP A 395 9.52 1.77 -24.10
C ASP A 395 8.02 2.02 -24.30
N LYS A 396 7.70 3.08 -25.05
CA LYS A 396 6.33 3.49 -25.40
C LYS A 396 5.50 2.43 -26.12
N ASN A 397 6.16 1.51 -26.82
CA ASN A 397 5.53 0.43 -27.58
C ASN A 397 5.58 -0.92 -26.87
N SER A 398 6.07 -0.97 -25.62
CA SER A 398 6.25 -2.23 -24.93
C SER A 398 4.93 -2.98 -24.70
N LYS A 399 4.98 -4.30 -24.93
CA LYS A 399 3.84 -5.22 -24.85
C LYS A 399 3.89 -6.06 -23.58
N PRO A 400 2.74 -6.55 -23.07
CA PRO A 400 2.73 -7.52 -21.99
C PRO A 400 3.44 -8.81 -22.41
N LYS A 401 4.10 -9.48 -21.44
CA LYS A 401 4.76 -10.78 -21.69
C LYS A 401 3.80 -11.85 -22.21
N ASN A 402 2.54 -11.80 -21.77
CA ASN A 402 1.46 -12.62 -22.28
C ASN A 402 0.46 -11.71 -23.01
N GLU A 403 0.36 -11.84 -24.34
CA GLU A 403 -0.53 -11.02 -25.17
C GLU A 403 -2.02 -11.26 -24.86
N GLU A 404 -2.38 -12.45 -24.34
CA GLU A 404 -3.75 -12.80 -23.94
C GLU A 404 -4.10 -12.35 -22.51
N SER A 405 -3.25 -11.55 -21.87
CA SER A 405 -3.49 -11.09 -20.49
C SER A 405 -4.82 -10.35 -20.35
N THR A 406 -5.67 -10.81 -19.43
CA THR A 406 -6.95 -10.14 -19.11
C THR A 406 -6.76 -8.87 -18.28
N SER A 407 -5.61 -8.71 -17.61
CA SER A 407 -5.33 -7.60 -16.69
C SER A 407 -4.36 -6.55 -17.26
N ARG A 408 -3.58 -6.87 -18.29
CA ARG A 408 -2.56 -5.99 -18.88
C ARG A 408 -2.87 -5.63 -20.34
N LYS A 409 -2.44 -4.44 -20.77
CA LYS A 409 -2.43 -4.00 -22.18
C LYS A 409 -1.08 -3.37 -22.53
N ALA A 410 -0.80 -3.20 -23.82
CA ALA A 410 0.41 -2.54 -24.31
C ALA A 410 0.55 -1.12 -23.74
N MET A 411 1.79 -0.62 -23.67
CA MET A 411 2.09 0.70 -23.12
C MET A 411 1.41 1.82 -23.91
N ASP A 412 1.48 1.78 -25.24
CA ASP A 412 0.65 2.55 -26.18
C ASP A 412 0.52 4.04 -25.78
N VAL A 413 1.68 4.71 -25.80
CA VAL A 413 1.84 6.15 -25.59
C VAL A 413 2.70 6.74 -26.71
N GLU A 414 2.63 8.05 -26.89
CA GLU A 414 3.33 8.72 -28.00
C GLU A 414 4.84 8.86 -27.77
N GLU A 415 5.28 8.85 -26.51
CA GLU A 415 6.69 8.95 -26.15
C GLU A 415 7.10 8.04 -24.99
N ASP A 416 8.39 7.68 -24.92
CA ASP A 416 8.91 6.85 -23.84
C ASP A 416 8.67 7.51 -22.47
N ILE A 417 8.53 6.68 -21.44
CA ILE A 417 8.25 7.17 -20.09
C ILE A 417 9.53 7.12 -19.27
N LEU A 418 9.97 8.27 -18.76
CA LEU A 418 10.96 8.29 -17.68
C LEU A 418 10.27 7.97 -16.36
N ALA A 419 10.62 6.84 -15.76
CA ALA A 419 10.19 6.45 -14.44
C ALA A 419 11.39 6.40 -13.51
N PHE A 420 11.13 6.54 -12.21
CA PHE A 420 12.16 6.49 -11.18
C PHE A 420 11.68 5.80 -9.92
N ASP A 421 12.67 5.34 -9.15
CA ASP A 421 12.56 4.79 -7.82
C ASP A 421 13.60 5.45 -6.90
N VAL A 422 13.21 5.75 -5.67
CA VAL A 422 14.04 6.42 -4.66
C VAL A 422 14.17 5.49 -3.46
N LEU A 423 15.41 5.23 -3.07
CA LEU A 423 15.74 4.54 -1.84
C LEU A 423 16.55 5.48 -0.93
N ILE A 424 16.00 5.77 0.24
CA ILE A 424 16.71 6.37 1.36
C ILE A 424 17.06 5.27 2.35
N PRO A 425 18.35 4.96 2.54
CA PRO A 425 18.79 3.98 3.51
C PRO A 425 18.34 4.31 4.95
N GLY A 426 18.10 3.27 5.74
CA GLY A 426 17.81 3.39 7.17
C GLY A 426 19.09 3.33 7.99
N PHE A 427 19.80 4.45 8.16
CA PHE A 427 20.92 4.52 9.10
C PHE A 427 20.42 4.57 10.55
N THR A 428 21.09 3.83 11.43
CA THR A 428 20.89 3.89 12.88
C THR A 428 21.81 4.93 13.51
N GLU A 429 21.25 6.01 14.07
CA GLU A 429 21.99 6.85 15.00
C GLU A 429 22.11 6.13 16.36
N LYS A 430 23.34 6.02 16.90
CA LYS A 430 23.59 5.65 18.31
C LYS A 430 23.31 6.81 19.29
N VAL A 431 22.58 7.84 18.85
CA VAL A 431 22.36 9.05 19.63
C VAL A 431 20.89 9.12 20.03
N ASN A 432 20.66 9.10 21.34
CA ASN A 432 19.37 9.32 21.99
C ASN A 432 18.90 10.76 21.75
N ARG A 433 18.39 11.04 20.55
CA ARG A 433 17.60 12.23 20.24
C ARG A 433 16.29 11.77 19.61
N ALA A 434 15.39 11.33 20.47
CA ALA A 434 14.07 10.87 20.06
C ALA A 434 13.23 12.04 19.53
N ASN A 435 13.03 12.08 18.22
CA ASN A 435 11.89 12.75 17.59
C ASN A 435 10.86 11.67 17.23
N TYR A 436 10.20 11.06 18.22
CA TYR A 436 9.24 9.97 17.97
C TYR A 436 8.02 9.99 18.90
N LEU A 437 6.97 9.32 18.43
CA LEU A 437 5.79 8.92 19.18
C LEU A 437 6.19 7.94 20.29
N GLN A 438 6.22 8.40 21.54
CA GLN A 438 6.55 7.56 22.68
C GLN A 438 5.26 7.09 23.35
N GLN A 439 5.05 5.78 23.45
CA GLN A 439 4.19 5.23 24.50
C GLN A 439 5.10 4.93 25.68
N LYS A 440 4.96 5.68 26.78
CA LYS A 440 5.56 5.29 28.06
C LYS A 440 4.95 3.93 28.44
N LEU A 441 5.79 2.90 28.49
CA LEU A 441 5.48 1.70 29.27
C LEU A 441 5.86 2.06 30.71
N ASP A 442 4.87 2.04 31.60
CA ASP A 442 5.09 2.17 33.05
C ASP A 442 5.73 0.90 33.61
#